data_AF-A0A9W8NAT6-F1
#
_entry.id   AF-A0A9W8NAT6-F1
#
_cell.length_a   1.000
_cell.length_b   1.000
_cell.length_c   1.000
_cell.angle_alpha   90.00
_cell.angle_beta   90.00
_cell.angle_gamma   90.00
#
_symmetry.space_group_name_H-M   'P 1'
#
loop_
_entity.id
_entity.type
_entity.pdbx_description
1 polymer ?
#
loop_
_entity_poly.entity_id
_entity_poly.type
_entity_poly.pdbx_seq_one_letter_code
_entity_poly.pdbx_strand_id
1 'polypeptide(L)'
;MASSPSQQRATSNNIWTQNALLIKQLYIIKDLPLREVRRILQKNHGFPAFSMKLYEKKIKQLGLRKNLPKSDWAIVKAHLDARGDKASAVYVCGVRRSKKTINTGIAQLKGSLTDNAQLYPLPEYLEVRTPSPPPGNDRHHTSSSPIDVEPRDHRQPED
;
A
#
# COMPACT_ATOMS: atom_id res chain seq x y z
N MET A 1 -47.50 -11.45 3.83
CA MET A 1 -46.68 -10.69 2.86
C MET A 1 -45.28 -11.26 2.87
N ALA A 2 -44.95 -12.18 1.96
CA ALA A 2 -43.63 -12.80 1.86
C ALA A 2 -42.89 -12.18 0.68
N SER A 3 -41.82 -11.42 0.95
CA SER A 3 -41.02 -10.76 -0.08
C SER A 3 -40.31 -11.76 -0.98
N SER A 4 -40.41 -11.57 -2.30
CA SER A 4 -39.86 -12.45 -3.33
C SER A 4 -38.33 -12.61 -3.22
N PRO A 5 -37.79 -13.85 -3.36
CA PRO A 5 -36.37 -14.15 -3.20
C PRO A 5 -35.45 -13.54 -4.29
N SER A 6 -36.03 -12.99 -5.35
CA SER A 6 -35.29 -12.30 -6.42
C SER A 6 -34.84 -10.90 -6.02
N GLN A 7 -35.64 -10.18 -5.22
CA GLN A 7 -35.32 -8.81 -4.76
C GLN A 7 -34.20 -8.80 -3.70
N GLN A 8 -34.15 -9.83 -2.85
CA GLN A 8 -33.13 -9.96 -1.80
C GLN A 8 -31.70 -10.12 -2.36
N ARG A 9 -31.54 -10.71 -3.56
CA ARG A 9 -30.21 -10.88 -4.18
C ARG A 9 -29.64 -9.55 -4.71
N ALA A 10 -30.49 -8.67 -5.25
CA ALA A 10 -30.08 -7.37 -5.74
C ALA A 10 -29.71 -6.41 -4.59
N THR A 11 -30.50 -6.38 -3.51
CA THR A 11 -30.23 -5.53 -2.34
C THR A 11 -29.01 -6.00 -1.53
N SER A 12 -28.83 -7.31 -1.41
CA SER A 12 -27.67 -7.86 -0.69
C SER A 12 -26.35 -7.59 -1.41
N ASN A 13 -26.28 -7.53 -2.74
CA ASN A 13 -25.04 -7.13 -3.42
C ASN A 13 -24.75 -5.62 -3.26
N ASN A 14 -25.81 -4.83 -3.07
CA ASN A 14 -25.73 -3.39 -2.90
C ASN A 14 -25.10 -3.01 -1.54
N ILE A 15 -25.52 -3.65 -0.44
CA ILE A 15 -25.01 -3.29 0.90
C ILE A 15 -23.50 -3.51 1.07
N TRP A 16 -22.91 -4.55 0.44
CA TRP A 16 -21.47 -4.78 0.49
C TRP A 16 -20.68 -3.72 -0.28
N THR A 17 -21.18 -3.34 -1.45
CA THR A 17 -20.51 -2.37 -2.34
C THR A 17 -20.62 -0.96 -1.76
N GLN A 18 -21.80 -0.59 -1.27
CA GLN A 18 -22.04 0.69 -0.56
C GLN A 18 -21.12 0.84 0.65
N ASN A 19 -20.92 -0.24 1.40
CA ASN A 19 -20.09 -0.23 2.60
C ASN A 19 -18.65 -0.72 2.33
N ALA A 20 -18.21 -0.85 1.07
CA ALA A 20 -16.90 -1.40 0.75
C ALA A 20 -15.75 -0.61 1.39
N LEU A 21 -15.87 0.73 1.40
CA LEU A 21 -14.91 1.62 2.06
C LEU A 21 -14.87 1.40 3.57
N LEU A 22 -16.04 1.24 4.21
CA LEU A 22 -16.13 0.96 5.64
C LEU A 22 -15.52 -0.41 5.97
N ILE A 23 -15.85 -1.44 5.17
CA ILE A 23 -15.27 -2.78 5.32
C ILE A 23 -13.75 -2.72 5.18
N LYS A 24 -13.23 -1.96 4.20
CA LYS A 24 -11.79 -1.72 4.03
C LYS A 24 -11.18 -1.05 5.27
N GLN A 25 -11.83 -0.03 5.82
CA GLN A 25 -11.38 0.65 7.05
C GLN A 25 -11.31 -0.31 8.23
N LEU A 26 -12.35 -1.09 8.48
CA LEU A 26 -12.40 -2.02 9.62
C LEU A 26 -11.44 -3.20 9.43
N TYR A 27 -11.45 -3.83 8.26
CA TYR A 27 -10.76 -5.09 8.02
C TYR A 27 -9.29 -4.91 7.65
N ILE A 28 -8.95 -3.92 6.82
CA ILE A 28 -7.58 -3.73 6.33
C ILE A 28 -6.83 -2.70 7.16
N ILE A 29 -7.44 -1.53 7.41
CA ILE A 29 -6.73 -0.40 8.04
C ILE A 29 -6.65 -0.58 9.56
N LYS A 30 -7.77 -0.92 10.21
CA LYS A 30 -7.81 -1.21 11.66
C LYS A 30 -7.41 -2.65 12.02
N ASP A 31 -7.07 -3.46 11.01
CA ASP A 31 -6.70 -4.87 11.12
C ASP A 31 -7.65 -5.74 11.97
N LEU A 32 -8.94 -5.39 12.04
CA LEU A 32 -9.87 -6.12 12.91
C LEU A 32 -10.09 -7.57 12.40
N PRO A 33 -10.29 -8.54 13.31
CA PRO A 33 -10.62 -9.90 12.92
C PRO A 33 -12.02 -9.93 12.28
N LEU A 34 -12.25 -10.88 11.38
CA LEU A 34 -13.51 -10.99 10.62
C LEU A 34 -14.75 -11.06 11.52
N ARG A 35 -14.63 -11.72 12.69
CA ARG A 35 -15.70 -11.81 13.69
C ARG A 35 -16.11 -10.44 14.21
N GLU A 36 -15.14 -9.56 14.45
CA GLU A 36 -15.39 -8.21 14.97
C GLU A 36 -15.92 -7.28 13.88
N VAL A 37 -15.37 -7.38 12.67
CA VAL A 37 -15.90 -6.66 11.50
C VAL A 37 -17.38 -6.99 11.29
N ARG A 38 -17.74 -8.27 11.35
CA ARG A 38 -19.14 -8.73 11.28
C ARG A 38 -19.99 -8.14 12.40
N ARG A 39 -19.50 -8.19 13.65
CA ARG A 39 -20.22 -7.65 14.82
C ARG A 39 -20.52 -6.16 14.65
N ILE A 40 -19.53 -5.37 14.25
CA ILE A 40 -19.68 -3.92 14.03
C ILE A 40 -20.65 -3.63 12.89
N LEU A 41 -20.53 -4.33 11.75
CA LEU A 41 -21.40 -4.12 10.59
C LEU A 41 -22.86 -4.49 10.90
N GLN A 42 -23.09 -5.55 11.67
CA GLN A 42 -24.43 -5.96 12.09
C GLN A 42 -25.05 -4.97 13.08
N LYS A 43 -24.27 -4.58 14.10
CA LYS A 43 -24.76 -3.73 15.19
C LYS A 43 -24.97 -2.28 14.75
N ASN A 44 -24.05 -1.74 13.96
CA ASN A 44 -23.98 -0.30 13.71
C ASN A 44 -24.41 0.09 12.28
N HIS A 45 -24.43 -0.85 11.34
CA HIS A 45 -24.64 -0.56 9.91
C HIS A 45 -25.76 -1.38 9.28
N GLY A 46 -26.61 -2.03 10.12
CA GLY A 46 -27.80 -2.73 9.66
C GLY A 46 -27.51 -3.97 8.79
N PHE A 47 -26.31 -4.53 8.85
CA PHE A 47 -26.03 -5.76 8.12
C PHE A 47 -26.89 -6.90 8.67
N PRO A 48 -27.54 -7.70 7.79
CA PRO A 48 -28.20 -8.93 8.19
C PRO A 48 -27.25 -9.90 8.92
N ALA A 49 -27.84 -10.86 9.62
CA ALA A 49 -27.13 -11.92 10.35
C ALA A 49 -26.44 -12.96 9.42
N PHE A 50 -25.79 -12.51 8.34
CA PHE A 50 -25.09 -13.35 7.37
C PHE A 50 -24.03 -14.24 8.01
N SER A 51 -23.80 -15.41 7.43
CA SER A 51 -22.79 -16.37 7.90
C SER A 51 -21.36 -15.84 7.71
N MET A 52 -20.42 -16.32 8.53
CA MET A 52 -19.00 -15.95 8.39
C MET A 52 -18.44 -16.31 7.01
N LYS A 53 -18.85 -17.45 6.44
CA LYS A 53 -18.44 -17.86 5.08
C LYS A 53 -18.86 -16.84 4.03
N LEU A 54 -20.05 -16.25 4.17
CA LEU A 54 -20.52 -15.21 3.24
C LEU A 54 -19.71 -13.92 3.38
N TYR A 55 -19.42 -13.49 4.61
CA TYR A 55 -18.53 -12.35 4.88
C TYR A 55 -17.16 -12.54 4.24
N GLU A 56 -16.53 -13.71 4.44
CA GLU A 56 -15.24 -14.02 3.86
C GLU A 56 -15.28 -13.98 2.33
N LYS A 57 -16.30 -14.61 1.72
CA LYS A 57 -16.50 -14.59 0.27
C LYS A 57 -16.68 -13.17 -0.25
N LYS A 58 -17.46 -12.33 0.43
CA LYS A 58 -17.75 -10.95 0.01
C LYS A 58 -16.55 -10.04 0.14
N ILE A 59 -15.80 -10.14 1.23
CA ILE A 59 -14.54 -9.42 1.42
C ILE A 59 -13.52 -9.80 0.33
N LYS A 60 -13.42 -11.09 -0.01
CA LYS A 60 -12.59 -11.56 -1.13
C LYS A 60 -13.06 -11.01 -2.48
N GLN A 61 -14.38 -10.95 -2.72
CA GLN A 61 -14.98 -10.35 -3.93
C GLN A 61 -14.70 -8.84 -4.03
N LEU A 62 -14.62 -8.13 -2.90
CA LEU A 62 -14.23 -6.71 -2.85
C LEU A 62 -12.71 -6.50 -3.04
N GLY A 63 -11.93 -7.56 -3.27
CA GLY A 63 -10.47 -7.47 -3.41
C GLY A 63 -9.73 -7.17 -2.10
N LEU A 64 -10.41 -7.17 -0.96
CA LEU A 64 -9.83 -6.81 0.33
C LEU A 64 -9.08 -7.99 0.93
N ARG A 65 -7.74 -7.93 0.92
CA ARG A 65 -6.88 -9.01 1.42
C ARG A 65 -5.85 -8.49 2.42
N LYS A 66 -5.77 -9.16 3.58
CA LYS A 66 -4.73 -8.90 4.59
C LYS A 66 -3.36 -9.42 4.17
N ASN A 67 -3.34 -10.54 3.46
CA ASN A 67 -2.13 -11.25 3.06
C ASN A 67 -2.05 -11.35 1.54
N LEU A 68 -0.84 -11.18 1.01
CA LEU A 68 -0.54 -11.42 -0.40
C LEU A 68 -0.24 -12.91 -0.63
N PRO A 69 -0.81 -13.55 -1.66
CA PRO A 69 -0.38 -14.88 -2.10
C PRO A 69 1.04 -14.84 -2.69
N LYS A 70 1.67 -16.01 -2.80
CA LYS A 70 3.03 -16.15 -3.34
C LYS A 70 3.18 -15.60 -4.77
N SER A 71 2.18 -15.81 -5.62
CA SER A 71 2.14 -15.26 -6.99
C SER A 71 2.32 -13.74 -7.01
N ASP A 72 1.64 -13.05 -6.11
CA ASP A 72 1.65 -11.58 -6.07
C ASP A 72 2.96 -11.06 -5.47
N TRP A 73 3.56 -11.81 -4.53
CA TRP A 73 4.91 -11.51 -4.04
C TRP A 73 5.96 -11.61 -5.15
N ALA A 74 5.80 -12.54 -6.11
CA ALA A 74 6.68 -12.63 -7.27
C ALA A 74 6.55 -11.38 -8.17
N ILE A 75 5.32 -10.87 -8.36
CA ILE A 75 5.07 -9.61 -9.08
C ILE A 75 5.74 -8.44 -8.33
N VAL A 76 5.54 -8.33 -7.01
CA VAL A 76 6.21 -7.29 -6.20
C VAL A 76 7.72 -7.36 -6.36
N LYS A 77 8.31 -8.56 -6.29
CA LYS A 77 9.75 -8.77 -6.47
C LYS A 77 10.20 -8.29 -7.85
N ALA A 78 9.53 -8.69 -8.93
CA ALA A 78 9.86 -8.27 -10.29
C ALA A 78 9.82 -6.74 -10.46
N HIS A 79 8.82 -6.07 -9.87
CA HIS A 79 8.72 -4.61 -9.91
C HIS A 79 9.77 -3.90 -9.04
N LEU A 80 10.21 -4.52 -7.94
CA LEU A 80 11.31 -3.99 -7.12
C LEU A 80 12.66 -4.18 -7.84
N ASP A 81 12.90 -5.36 -8.41
CA ASP A 81 14.12 -5.70 -9.16
C ASP A 81 14.27 -4.77 -10.38
N ALA A 82 13.19 -4.54 -11.13
CA ALA A 82 13.18 -3.60 -12.27
C ALA A 82 13.48 -2.14 -11.88
N ARG A 83 13.30 -1.78 -10.60
CA ARG A 83 13.59 -0.43 -10.08
C ARG A 83 14.99 -0.31 -9.47
N GLY A 84 15.69 -1.41 -9.24
CA GLY A 84 17.01 -1.44 -8.60
C GLY A 84 16.99 -0.86 -7.18
N ASP A 85 18.00 -0.07 -6.83
CA ASP A 85 18.21 0.47 -5.48
C ASP A 85 17.30 1.64 -5.09
N LYS A 86 16.32 2.00 -5.93
CA LYS A 86 15.41 3.11 -5.65
C LYS A 86 14.52 2.77 -4.46
N ALA A 87 14.45 3.71 -3.51
CA ALA A 87 13.52 3.62 -2.39
C ALA A 87 12.10 3.35 -2.92
N SER A 88 11.53 2.21 -2.54
CA SER A 88 10.24 1.75 -3.03
C SER A 88 9.35 1.39 -1.85
N ALA A 89 8.12 1.87 -1.89
CA ALA A 89 7.08 1.55 -0.93
C ALA A 89 6.02 0.68 -1.62
N VAL A 90 5.72 -0.46 -1.00
CA VAL A 90 4.70 -1.39 -1.48
C VAL A 90 3.43 -1.17 -0.66
N TYR A 91 2.32 -0.96 -1.35
CA TYR A 91 1.01 -0.78 -0.76
C TYR A 91 0.10 -1.93 -1.18
N VAL A 92 -0.63 -2.49 -0.21
CA VAL A 92 -1.63 -3.54 -0.44
C VAL A 92 -2.95 -3.00 0.05
N CYS A 93 -3.94 -2.89 -0.84
CA CYS A 93 -5.22 -2.24 -0.59
C CYS A 93 -5.03 -0.81 -0.05
N GLY A 94 -4.01 -0.08 -0.51
CA GLY A 94 -3.67 1.27 -0.04
C GLY A 94 -2.96 1.33 1.33
N VAL A 95 -2.67 0.20 1.97
CA VAL A 95 -1.90 0.16 3.23
C VAL A 95 -0.44 -0.17 2.95
N ARG A 96 0.47 0.71 3.39
CA ARG A 96 1.91 0.54 3.24
C ARG A 96 2.39 -0.69 4.00
N ARG A 97 3.18 -1.54 3.34
CA ARG A 97 3.85 -2.68 3.97
C ARG A 97 5.24 -2.30 4.47
N SER A 98 5.60 -2.87 5.61
CA SER A 98 6.94 -2.70 6.17
C SER A 98 7.97 -3.41 5.30
N LYS A 99 9.20 -2.88 5.26
CA LYS A 99 10.32 -3.52 4.54
C LYS A 99 10.57 -4.95 5.05
N LYS A 100 10.38 -5.19 6.35
CA LYS A 100 10.44 -6.53 6.96
C LYS A 100 9.42 -7.48 6.33
N THR A 101 8.15 -7.07 6.26
CA THR A 101 7.08 -7.90 5.66
C THR A 101 7.37 -8.19 4.19
N ILE A 102 7.85 -7.20 3.44
CA ILE A 102 8.20 -7.34 2.02
C ILE A 102 9.33 -8.36 1.86
N ASN A 103 10.44 -8.19 2.60
CA ASN A 103 11.58 -9.09 2.53
C ASN A 103 11.21 -10.52 2.95
N THR A 104 10.39 -10.68 4.00
CA THR A 104 9.90 -11.99 4.41
C THR A 104 9.03 -12.64 3.33
N GLY A 105 8.12 -11.89 2.72
CA GLY A 105 7.27 -12.39 1.62
C GLY A 105 8.09 -12.83 0.41
N ILE A 106 9.09 -12.03 0.02
CA ILE A 106 10.03 -12.34 -1.07
C ILE A 106 10.90 -13.56 -0.72
N ALA A 107 11.42 -13.64 0.51
CA ALA A 107 12.25 -14.76 0.94
C ALA A 107 11.50 -16.11 0.95
N GLN A 108 10.17 -16.09 1.08
CA GLN A 108 9.32 -17.28 0.99
C GLN A 108 9.13 -17.80 -0.45
N LEU A 109 9.64 -17.08 -1.47
CA LEU A 109 9.56 -17.48 -2.88
C LEU A 109 10.70 -18.44 -3.31
N LYS A 110 11.61 -18.82 -2.40
CA LYS A 110 12.75 -19.71 -2.71
C LYS A 110 12.33 -20.93 -3.54
N GLY A 111 12.86 -21.01 -4.76
CA GLY A 111 12.63 -22.10 -5.73
C GLY A 111 11.54 -21.86 -6.78
N SER A 112 10.72 -20.81 -6.65
CA SER A 112 9.66 -20.46 -7.60
C SER A 112 9.99 -19.13 -8.30
N LEU A 113 11.14 -19.10 -8.98
CA LEU A 113 11.42 -18.05 -9.96
C LEU A 113 10.88 -18.57 -11.29
N THR A 114 9.66 -18.17 -11.64
CA THR A 114 9.35 -18.09 -13.06
C THR A 114 10.24 -16.97 -13.61
N ASP A 115 11.30 -17.38 -14.29
CA ASP A 115 12.28 -16.59 -15.04
C ASP A 115 11.64 -15.71 -16.15
N ASN A 116 10.31 -15.77 -16.30
CA ASN A 116 9.56 -14.97 -17.23
C ASN A 116 9.33 -13.58 -16.64
N ALA A 117 10.30 -12.71 -16.88
CA ALA A 117 10.30 -11.26 -16.67
C ALA A 117 9.23 -10.52 -17.49
N GLN A 118 8.01 -11.05 -17.57
CA GLN A 118 6.87 -10.27 -18.00
C GLN A 118 6.37 -9.53 -16.76
N LEU A 119 6.55 -8.21 -16.76
CA LEU A 119 5.96 -7.31 -15.78
C LEU A 119 4.44 -7.40 -15.94
N TYR A 120 3.82 -8.39 -15.29
CA TYR A 120 2.38 -8.44 -15.21
C TYR A 120 1.90 -7.11 -14.63
N PRO A 121 0.83 -6.54 -15.19
CA PRO A 121 0.24 -5.33 -14.64
C PRO A 121 -0.04 -5.57 -13.16
N LEU A 122 0.32 -4.60 -12.32
CA LEU A 122 0.02 -4.73 -10.90
C LEU A 122 -1.50 -4.88 -10.76
N PRO A 123 -1.96 -5.85 -9.98
CA PRO A 123 -3.37 -5.91 -9.63
C PRO A 123 -3.82 -4.59 -9.01
N GLU A 124 -5.07 -4.18 -9.23
CA GLU A 124 -5.61 -2.89 -8.75
C GLU A 124 -5.45 -2.67 -7.23
N TYR A 125 -5.38 -3.76 -6.45
CA TYR A 125 -5.15 -3.71 -5.01
C TYR A 125 -3.67 -3.63 -4.60
N LEU A 126 -2.73 -3.63 -5.54
CA LEU A 126 -1.29 -3.62 -5.29
C LEU A 126 -0.66 -2.41 -5.97
N GLU A 127 0.06 -1.60 -5.20
CA GLU A 127 0.76 -0.44 -5.73
C GLU A 127 2.22 -0.48 -5.27
N VAL A 128 3.15 -0.27 -6.20
CA VAL A 128 4.57 -0.05 -5.91
C VAL A 128 4.88 1.39 -6.28
N ARG A 129 5.04 2.25 -5.27
CA ARG A 129 5.34 3.67 -5.47
C ARG A 129 6.75 3.97 -4.99
N THR A 130 7.46 4.79 -5.74
CA THR A 130 8.61 5.52 -5.20
C THR A 130 8.02 6.64 -4.34
N PRO A 131 8.26 6.69 -3.02
CA PRO A 131 7.83 7.85 -2.24
C PRO A 131 8.50 9.09 -2.85
N SER A 132 7.72 10.14 -3.11
CA SER A 132 8.29 11.42 -3.52
C SER A 132 9.40 11.81 -2.54
N PRO A 133 10.54 12.33 -3.01
CA PRO A 133 11.55 12.86 -2.11
C PRO A 133 10.87 13.85 -1.17
N PRO A 134 11.23 13.87 0.12
CA PRO A 134 10.72 14.89 1.03
C PRO A 134 10.97 16.26 0.39
N PRO A 135 10.02 17.22 0.49
CA PRO A 135 10.26 18.57 0.00
C PRO A 135 11.59 19.02 0.58
N GLY A 136 12.55 19.29 -0.30
CA GLY A 136 13.88 19.73 0.07
C GLY A 136 13.72 20.88 1.04
N ASN A 137 14.35 20.75 2.20
CA ASN A 137 14.46 21.84 3.15
C ASN A 137 15.44 22.84 2.51
N ASP A 138 14.96 23.59 1.52
CA ASP A 138 15.69 24.66 0.85
C ASP A 138 15.80 25.79 1.87
N ARG A 139 16.75 25.63 2.78
CA ARG A 139 17.26 26.72 3.60
C ARG A 139 17.99 27.66 2.65
N HIS A 140 17.21 28.48 1.97
CA HIS A 140 17.63 29.79 1.50
C HIS A 140 18.10 30.59 2.74
N HIS A 141 19.36 30.40 3.13
CA HIS A 141 20.06 31.45 3.86
C HIS A 141 20.35 32.55 2.86
N THR A 142 19.49 33.54 2.96
CA THR A 142 19.64 34.87 2.41
C THR A 142 20.96 35.50 2.86
N SER A 143 21.55 36.24 1.93
CA SER A 143 22.42 37.40 2.15
C SER A 143 23.51 37.32 3.23
N SER A 144 24.76 37.20 2.79
CA SER A 144 25.81 38.13 3.23
C SER A 144 26.84 38.32 2.12
N SER A 145 26.85 39.55 1.66
CA SER A 145 27.70 40.31 0.73
C SER A 145 28.96 39.69 0.09
N PRO A 146 29.21 40.03 -1.19
CA PRO A 146 30.53 40.03 -1.83
C PRO A 146 31.29 41.34 -1.53
N ILE A 147 32.61 41.36 -1.77
CA ILE A 147 33.65 42.42 -1.58
C ILE A 147 34.44 42.22 -0.28
N ASP A 148 35.76 41.98 -0.31
CA ASP A 148 36.75 42.86 -0.91
C ASP A 148 37.95 42.10 -1.53
N VAL A 149 38.46 42.68 -2.61
CA VAL A 149 39.64 42.26 -3.36
C VAL A 149 40.87 42.88 -2.68
N GLU A 150 41.78 42.07 -2.15
CA GLU A 150 43.13 42.56 -1.83
C GLU A 150 44.16 41.97 -2.81
N PRO A 151 44.81 42.79 -3.66
CA PRO A 151 45.81 42.32 -4.59
C PRO A 151 47.23 42.44 -4.03
N ARG A 152 47.96 41.32 -4.14
CA ARG A 152 49.30 41.20 -4.73
C ARG A 152 50.49 41.94 -4.07
N ASP A 153 51.37 41.11 -3.50
CA ASP A 153 52.84 41.08 -3.60
C ASP A 153 53.64 42.25 -3.00
N HIS A 154 54.62 41.96 -2.14
CA HIS A 154 56.00 42.49 -2.23
C HIS A 154 56.94 41.81 -1.20
N ARG A 155 57.94 41.09 -1.73
CA ARG A 155 59.34 40.89 -1.28
C ARG A 155 59.77 41.01 0.21
N GLN A 156 60.53 39.97 0.60
CA GLN A 156 61.62 39.84 1.60
C GLN A 156 62.60 41.05 1.72
N PRO A 157 63.52 41.16 2.73
CA PRO A 157 64.24 40.07 3.42
C PRO A 157 64.60 40.24 4.92
N GLU A 158 65.36 39.23 5.35
CA GLU A 158 66.12 38.92 6.57
C GLU A 158 66.87 40.08 7.25
N ASP A 159 66.95 40.02 8.59
CA ASP A 159 68.19 40.11 9.39
C ASP A 159 68.00 39.31 10.70
#